data_AF-A0A3A3GUM2-F1
#
_entry.id   AF-A0A3A3GUM2-F1
#
_cell.length_a   1.000
_cell.length_b   1.000
_cell.length_c   1.000
_cell.angle_alpha   90.00
_cell.angle_beta   90.00
_cell.angle_gamma   90.00
#
_symmetry.space_group_name_H-M   'P 1'
#
loop_
_entity.id
_entity.type
_entity.pdbx_description
1 polymer ?
#
loop_
_entity_poly.entity_id
_entity_poly.type
_entity_poly.pdbx_seq_one_letter_code
_entity_poly.pdbx_strand_id
1 'polypeptide(L)'
;MFRNKRLVVSEVSARMDRGQFVYTYRLSRREGIRQERLLNPRLTGLSLEGEVLAVQGEQVQLRLDIDKELAVRRILRPVSPQHRDMLPEQVVLVL
;
A
#
# COMPACT_ATOMS: atom_id res chain seq x y z
N MET A 1 20.67 -22.54 -12.13
CA MET A 1 19.72 -23.36 -12.93
C MET A 1 18.83 -24.11 -11.96
N PHE A 2 17.50 -24.02 -12.06
CA PHE A 2 16.57 -24.79 -11.23
C PHE A 2 15.72 -25.67 -12.14
N ARG A 3 15.70 -26.99 -11.91
CA ARG A 3 15.02 -27.97 -12.78
C ARG A 3 15.36 -27.78 -14.28
N ASN A 4 16.64 -27.59 -14.59
CA ASN A 4 17.15 -27.34 -15.93
C ASN A 4 16.57 -26.10 -16.64
N LYS A 5 16.08 -25.10 -15.88
CA LYS A 5 15.59 -23.83 -16.40
C LYS A 5 16.38 -22.67 -15.79
N ARG A 6 16.66 -21.64 -16.61
CA ARG A 6 17.24 -20.37 -16.16
C ARG A 6 16.12 -19.51 -15.58
N LEU A 7 15.97 -19.57 -14.26
CA LEU A 7 15.00 -18.79 -13.48
C LEU A 7 15.74 -17.76 -12.63
N VAL A 8 15.06 -16.67 -12.31
CA VAL A 8 15.52 -15.64 -11.38
C VAL A 8 14.50 -15.46 -10.26
N VAL A 9 14.93 -14.94 -9.12
CA VAL A 9 14.04 -14.61 -8.00
C VAL A 9 13.27 -13.34 -8.36
N SER A 10 11.94 -13.42 -8.40
CA SER A 10 11.05 -12.29 -8.69
C SER A 10 10.41 -11.70 -7.44
N GLU A 11 10.30 -12.49 -6.37
CA GLU A 11 9.81 -12.05 -5.07
C GLU A 11 10.49 -12.86 -3.96
N VAL A 12 10.75 -12.20 -2.84
CA VAL A 12 11.19 -12.83 -1.59
C VAL A 12 10.22 -12.40 -0.50
N SER A 13 9.68 -13.35 0.23
CA SER A 13 8.97 -13.09 1.48
C SER A 13 9.61 -13.87 2.61
N ALA A 14 9.57 -13.31 3.81
CA ALA A 14 10.09 -13.93 5.02
C ALA A 14 9.03 -13.89 6.10
N ARG A 15 8.91 -14.96 6.88
CA ARG A 15 7.98 -15.04 8.00
C ARG A 15 8.57 -15.81 9.16
N MET A 16 8.16 -15.45 10.37
CA MET A 16 8.44 -16.24 11.56
C MET A 16 7.35 -17.30 11.72
N ASP A 17 7.73 -18.57 11.78
CA ASP A 17 6.84 -19.71 11.97
C ASP A 17 7.37 -20.61 13.09
N ARG A 18 6.69 -20.63 14.24
CA ARG A 18 7.09 -21.45 15.40
C ARG A 18 8.58 -21.32 15.77
N GLY A 19 9.09 -20.08 15.77
CA GLY A 19 10.50 -19.79 16.07
C GLY A 19 11.47 -20.03 14.91
N GLN A 20 11.01 -20.42 13.73
CA GLN A 20 11.83 -20.57 12.52
C GLN A 20 11.61 -19.42 11.55
N PHE A 21 12.72 -18.88 11.02
CA PHE A 21 12.66 -17.82 10.02
C PHE A 21 12.60 -18.46 8.63
N VAL A 22 11.42 -18.43 8.02
CA VAL A 22 11.14 -19.12 6.76
C VAL A 22 11.16 -18.11 5.61
N TYR A 23 12.06 -18.32 4.66
CA TYR A 23 12.09 -17.59 3.40
C TYR A 23 11.33 -18.34 2.31
N THR A 24 10.47 -17.64 1.59
CA THR A 24 9.78 -18.14 0.41
C THR A 24 10.24 -17.34 -0.81
N TYR A 25 10.73 -18.04 -1.83
CA TYR A 25 11.21 -17.44 -3.06
C TYR A 25 10.25 -17.75 -4.21
N ARG A 26 9.79 -16.73 -4.93
CA ARG A 26 9.12 -16.93 -6.22
C ARG A 26 10.17 -16.94 -7.33
N LEU A 27 10.24 -18.05 -8.06
CA LEU A 27 11.13 -18.19 -9.21
C LEU A 27 10.35 -17.95 -10.51
N SER A 28 10.85 -17.06 -11.34
CA SER A 28 10.23 -16.70 -12.62
C SER A 28 11.24 -16.69 -13.76
N ARG A 29 10.78 -16.85 -15.00
CA ARG A 29 11.64 -16.59 -16.17
C ARG A 29 11.90 -15.10 -16.27
N ARG A 30 13.12 -14.71 -16.64
CA ARG A 30 13.50 -13.30 -16.80
C ARG A 30 12.57 -12.54 -17.76
N GLU A 31 12.15 -13.19 -18.82
CA GLU A 31 11.22 -12.64 -19.82
C GLU A 31 9.80 -12.39 -19.26
N GLY A 32 9.37 -13.18 -18.27
CA GLY A 32 8.03 -13.09 -17.66
C GLY A 32 7.94 -12.15 -16.46
N ILE A 33 9.03 -11.49 -16.07
CA ILE A 33 9.06 -10.52 -14.94
C ILE A 33 8.74 -9.09 -15.41
N ARG A 34 8.58 -8.87 -16.73
CA ARG A 34 8.26 -7.57 -17.28
C ARG A 34 6.76 -7.30 -17.20
N GLN A 35 6.35 -6.56 -16.18
CA GLN A 35 5.14 -5.75 -16.25
C GLN A 35 5.60 -4.29 -16.28
N GLU A 36 5.27 -3.56 -17.34
CA GLU A 36 5.46 -2.11 -17.34
C GLU A 36 4.61 -1.51 -16.23
N ARG A 37 5.16 -0.54 -15.49
CA ARG A 37 4.43 0.14 -14.43
C ARG A 37 3.18 0.78 -15.05
N LEU A 38 2.01 0.26 -14.70
CA LEU A 38 0.75 0.81 -15.13
C LEU A 38 0.51 2.11 -14.36
N LEU A 39 0.96 3.21 -14.95
CA LEU A 39 0.65 4.56 -14.49
C LEU A 39 -0.73 4.92 -15.05
N ASN A 40 -1.61 5.41 -14.18
CA ASN A 40 -2.84 6.07 -14.64
C ASN A 40 -2.58 7.58 -14.62
N PRO A 41 -2.27 8.22 -15.77
CA PRO A 41 -1.96 9.65 -15.81
C PRO A 41 -3.13 10.52 -15.34
N ARG A 42 -4.35 9.98 -15.32
CA ARG A 42 -5.54 10.66 -14.79
C ARG A 42 -5.55 10.80 -13.27
N LEU A 43 -4.64 10.14 -12.56
CA LEU A 43 -4.57 10.24 -11.10
C LEU A 43 -3.82 11.48 -10.61
N THR A 44 -2.95 12.08 -11.44
CA THR A 44 -2.14 13.23 -11.05
C THR A 44 -3.02 14.45 -10.82
N GLY A 45 -2.93 15.06 -9.64
CA GLY A 45 -3.70 16.24 -9.27
C GLY A 45 -5.16 15.95 -8.90
N LEU A 46 -5.53 14.68 -8.75
CA LEU A 46 -6.85 14.33 -8.21
C LEU A 46 -6.88 14.55 -6.70
N SER A 47 -7.98 15.12 -6.25
CA SER A 47 -8.38 15.21 -4.86
C SER A 47 -9.39 14.12 -4.55
N LEU A 48 -9.12 13.32 -3.51
CA LEU A 48 -10.05 12.32 -2.99
C LEU A 48 -10.56 12.76 -1.63
N GLU A 49 -11.88 12.85 -1.50
CA GLU A 49 -12.56 13.19 -0.25
C GLU A 49 -12.78 11.95 0.62
N GLY A 50 -12.87 12.18 1.93
CA GLY A 50 -13.13 11.14 2.91
C GLY A 50 -13.32 11.65 4.33
N GLU A 51 -13.68 10.71 5.20
CA GLU A 51 -14.01 10.94 6.62
C GLU A 51 -12.89 10.46 7.55
N VAL A 52 -12.59 11.25 8.59
CA VAL A 52 -11.67 10.86 9.66
C VAL A 52 -12.36 9.90 10.61
N LEU A 53 -11.83 8.67 10.71
CA LEU A 53 -12.33 7.64 11.62
C LEU A 53 -11.64 7.66 12.99
N ALA A 54 -10.36 8.00 13.05
CA ALA A 54 -9.59 8.05 14.29
C ALA A 54 -8.31 8.88 14.14
N VAL A 55 -7.79 9.39 15.27
CA VAL A 55 -6.52 10.12 15.35
C VAL A 55 -5.62 9.45 16.40
N GLN A 56 -4.36 9.19 16.06
CA GLN A 56 -3.35 8.67 16.97
C GLN A 56 -2.04 9.44 16.80
N GLY A 57 -1.78 10.39 17.71
CA GLY A 57 -0.62 11.28 17.60
C GLY A 57 -0.67 12.09 16.31
N GLU A 58 0.33 11.93 15.45
CA GLU A 58 0.42 12.58 14.14
C GLU A 58 -0.16 11.74 12.99
N GLN A 59 -0.95 10.72 13.29
CA GLN A 59 -1.53 9.82 12.30
C GLN A 59 -3.05 9.90 12.31
N VAL A 60 -3.66 9.98 11.13
CA VAL A 60 -5.11 9.91 10.94
C VAL A 60 -5.50 8.61 10.23
N GLN A 61 -6.59 8.02 10.68
CA GLN A 61 -7.28 6.95 9.99
C GLN A 61 -8.42 7.55 9.18
N LEU A 62 -8.45 7.29 7.87
CA LEU A 62 -9.43 7.83 6.93
C LEU A 62 -10.25 6.71 6.30
N ARG A 63 -11.52 6.99 5.99
CA ARG A 63 -12.34 6.25 5.03
C ARG A 63 -12.58 7.15 3.83
N LEU A 64 -12.18 6.74 2.63
CA LEU A 64 -12.41 7.53 1.42
C LEU A 64 -13.81 7.23 0.88
N ASP A 65 -14.43 8.22 0.24
CA ASP A 65 -15.79 8.06 -0.32
C ASP A 65 -15.85 7.03 -1.45
N ILE A 66 -14.72 6.78 -2.10
CA ILE A 66 -14.57 5.76 -3.16
C ILE A 66 -14.48 4.33 -2.61
N ASP A 67 -14.34 4.16 -1.29
CA ASP A 67 -14.25 2.84 -0.66
C ASP A 67 -15.65 2.18 -0.65
N LYS A 68 -15.99 1.45 -1.71
CA LYS A 68 -17.20 0.61 -1.76
C LYS A 68 -16.95 -0.68 -0.99
N GLU A 69 -17.51 -0.74 0.22
CA GLU A 69 -17.62 -1.88 1.15
C GLU A 69 -16.31 -2.62 1.54
N LEU A 70 -15.94 -2.44 2.82
CA LEU A 70 -15.12 -3.34 3.65
C LEU A 70 -13.78 -3.80 3.05
N ALA A 71 -12.90 -2.85 2.80
CA ALA A 71 -11.51 -3.05 3.18
C ALA A 71 -11.11 -1.89 4.07
N VAL A 72 -11.15 -2.09 5.39
CA VAL A 72 -10.40 -1.24 6.33
C VAL A 72 -8.92 -1.48 6.03
N ARG A 73 -8.42 -0.93 4.92
CA ARG A 73 -6.99 -0.84 4.66
C ARG A 73 -6.49 0.25 5.56
N ARG A 74 -5.91 -0.19 6.67
CA ARG A 74 -5.24 0.63 7.67
C ARG A 74 -4.04 1.31 7.04
N ILE A 75 -4.26 2.43 6.35
CA ILE A 75 -3.20 3.28 5.82
C ILE A 75 -3.01 4.40 6.83
N LEU A 76 -2.01 4.26 7.70
CA LEU A 76 -1.57 5.32 8.60
C LEU A 76 -0.81 6.35 7.76
N ARG A 77 -1.29 7.59 7.69
CA ARG A 77 -0.60 8.68 7.00
C ARG A 77 -0.24 9.81 7.97
N PRO A 78 0.96 10.41 7.83
CA PRO A 78 1.34 11.55 8.64
C PRO A 78 0.43 12.75 8.32
N VAL A 79 -0.06 13.40 9.37
CA VAL A 79 -0.83 14.63 9.30
C VAL A 79 0.11 15.79 8.98
N SER A 80 -0.18 16.55 7.92
CA SER A 80 0.56 17.79 7.64
C SER A 80 0.47 18.73 8.85
N PRO A 81 1.57 19.42 9.26
CA PRO A 81 1.61 20.24 10.49
C PRO A 81 0.48 21.27 10.60
N GLN A 82 -0.01 21.76 9.47
CA GLN A 82 -1.12 22.72 9.35
C GLN A 82 -2.52 22.16 9.71
N HIS A 83 -2.65 20.85 9.96
CA HIS A 83 -3.92 20.20 10.30
C HIS A 83 -3.89 19.49 11.68
N ARG A 84 -2.96 19.86 12.57
CA ARG A 84 -2.77 19.24 13.89
C ARG A 84 -3.94 19.43 14.87
N ASP A 85 -4.70 20.52 14.73
CA ASP A 85 -5.79 20.89 15.64
C ASP A 85 -7.19 20.69 15.01
N MET A 86 -7.28 19.93 13.91
CA MET A 86 -8.55 19.74 13.18
C MET A 86 -9.48 18.79 13.95
N LEU A 87 -10.70 19.27 14.25
CA LEU A 87 -11.85 18.44 14.63
C LEU A 87 -12.12 17.38 13.52
N PRO A 88 -12.89 16.30 13.78
CA PRO A 88 -13.17 15.28 12.77
C PRO A 88 -14.02 15.88 11.65
N GLU A 89 -13.35 16.49 10.69
CA GLU A 89 -13.93 17.08 9.49
C GLU A 89 -13.23 16.52 8.25
N GLN A 90 -13.95 16.58 7.14
CA GLN A 90 -13.60 15.99 5.85
C GLN A 90 -12.16 16.30 5.46
N VAL A 91 -11.44 15.27 4.97
CA VAL A 91 -10.05 15.41 4.53
C VAL A 91 -9.96 15.19 3.03
N VAL A 92 -9.17 16.03 2.36
CA VAL A 92 -8.87 15.92 0.94
C VAL A 92 -7.45 15.37 0.75
N LEU A 93 -7.33 14.21 0.13
CA LEU A 93 -6.05 13.62 -0.27
C LEU A 93 -5.74 13.98 -1.73
N VAL A 94 -4.62 14.67 -1.95
CA VAL A 94 -4.13 15.00 -3.30
C VAL A 94 -3.11 13.95 -3.76
N LEU A 95 -3.30 13.40 -4.96
CA LEU A 95 -2.45 12.36 -5.57
C LEU A 95 -1.46 12.89 -6.62
#